data_AF-A0A538EW68-F1
#
_entry.id   AF-A0A538EW68-F1
#
_cell.length_a   1.000
_cell.length_b   1.000
_cell.length_c   1.000
_cell.angle_alpha   90.00
_cell.angle_beta   90.00
_cell.angle_gamma   90.00
#
_symmetry.space_group_name_H-M   'P 1'
#
loop_
_entity.id
_entity.type
_entity.pdbx_description
1 polymer ?
#
loop_
_entity_poly.entity_id
_entity_poly.type
_entity_poly.pdbx_seq_one_letter_code
_entity_poly.pdbx_strand_id
1 'polypeptide(L)'
;MAAKTDTSPETPDTGTICAAETVLPAEPDPAAASGPRFCSAACFHAWHRHQHDEVVTVLHSLDPDRSGGTGVVADWLRCRGGPQNVTQLALCEFLGYQLPVLAGSVAERRAIAASLGTVFTAARLTRYAQLCTAPTTERLLRTYDEDGVPAGREAYQRALVGSGIVPPDLPELTWGTTMGEAEVQAYESTAAMLELAVTAGYLRPGTTGWRVRQVQLTRAYLHADVDGTSRLDAIRTERVEAWSRSRGTGRRRLVGEVASRVRAPLAIPSDADESMAPLQWLLDRAGDGTGVPLDEAYRLDDSVVAQARQWFGSDHDGQSLEAVRELLYELRALRSVPPTISARSSGRRR
;
A
#
# COMPACT_ATOMS: atom_id res chain seq x y z
N MET A 1 9.69 -53.94 -55.92
CA MET A 1 8.73 -52.96 -56.47
C MET A 1 7.92 -52.43 -55.29
N ALA A 2 7.96 -51.10 -55.09
CA ALA A 2 7.17 -50.26 -54.18
C ALA A 2 7.26 -50.52 -52.67
N ALA A 3 8.21 -49.84 -52.00
CA ALA A 3 8.05 -49.42 -50.61
C ALA A 3 7.32 -48.07 -50.59
N LYS A 4 6.25 -47.98 -49.81
CA LYS A 4 5.40 -46.81 -49.62
C LYS A 4 6.14 -45.81 -48.73
N THR A 5 6.59 -44.69 -49.28
CA THR A 5 7.09 -43.54 -48.51
C THR A 5 5.91 -42.70 -48.05
N ASP A 6 5.71 -42.68 -46.74
CA ASP A 6 4.80 -41.76 -46.06
C ASP A 6 5.49 -40.39 -46.01
N THR A 7 4.78 -39.33 -46.46
CA THR A 7 5.30 -37.97 -46.53
C THR A 7 4.41 -37.10 -45.65
N SER A 8 4.84 -36.88 -44.40
CA SER A 8 4.35 -35.76 -43.57
C SER A 8 5.25 -34.55 -43.79
N PRO A 9 4.72 -33.33 -43.95
CA PRO A 9 5.51 -32.12 -43.95
C PRO A 9 5.86 -31.73 -42.51
N GLU A 10 7.13 -31.89 -42.12
CA GLU A 10 7.68 -31.19 -40.95
C GLU A 10 7.65 -29.68 -41.21
N THR A 11 6.80 -28.97 -40.49
CA THR A 11 6.90 -27.52 -40.33
C THR A 11 8.19 -27.19 -39.53
N PRO A 12 9.01 -26.22 -39.95
CA PRO A 12 10.17 -25.82 -39.18
C PRO A 12 9.71 -25.16 -37.87
N ASP A 13 10.07 -25.79 -36.76
CA ASP A 13 9.92 -25.23 -35.42
C ASP A 13 10.68 -23.89 -35.39
N THR A 14 9.92 -22.78 -35.40
CA THR A 14 10.51 -21.44 -35.29
C THR A 14 10.81 -21.23 -33.80
N GLY A 15 11.86 -21.92 -33.34
CA GLY A 15 12.29 -21.94 -31.95
C GLY A 15 12.48 -20.52 -31.46
N THR A 16 11.61 -20.08 -30.55
CA THR A 16 11.78 -18.81 -29.85
C THR A 16 13.03 -18.93 -28.99
N ILE A 17 14.12 -18.29 -29.40
CA ILE A 17 15.41 -18.32 -28.69
C ILE A 17 15.24 -17.69 -27.30
N CYS A 18 15.67 -18.40 -26.26
CA CYS A 18 15.64 -17.89 -24.90
C CYS A 18 16.67 -16.77 -24.73
N ALA A 19 16.29 -15.64 -24.12
CA ALA A 19 17.20 -14.54 -23.85
C ALA A 19 18.40 -14.92 -22.95
N ALA A 20 18.31 -16.02 -22.20
CA ALA A 20 19.41 -16.54 -21.39
C ALA A 20 20.40 -17.41 -22.20
N GLU A 21 20.08 -17.81 -23.43
CA GLU A 21 20.95 -18.60 -24.30
C GLU A 21 21.78 -17.73 -25.26
N THR A 22 21.40 -16.46 -25.47
CA THR A 22 22.05 -15.51 -26.40
C THR A 22 23.28 -14.79 -25.80
N VAL A 23 24.09 -15.49 -25.00
CA VAL A 23 25.17 -14.92 -24.16
C VAL A 23 26.41 -14.43 -24.96
N LEU A 24 26.31 -14.23 -26.28
CA LEU A 24 27.33 -13.55 -27.09
C LEU A 24 26.66 -12.61 -28.10
N PRO A 25 27.27 -11.45 -28.44
CA PRO A 25 26.56 -10.32 -29.01
C PRO A 25 26.18 -10.59 -30.46
N ALA A 26 24.90 -10.87 -30.70
CA ALA A 26 24.29 -10.50 -31.96
C ALA A 26 23.71 -9.09 -31.77
N GLU A 27 24.12 -8.14 -32.62
CA GLU A 27 23.53 -6.81 -32.62
C GLU A 27 22.00 -6.92 -32.66
N PRO A 28 21.28 -6.28 -31.74
CA PRO A 28 19.83 -6.38 -31.71
C PRO A 28 19.25 -5.64 -32.91
N ASP A 29 18.44 -6.36 -33.70
CA ASP A 29 17.62 -5.79 -34.76
C ASP A 29 16.72 -4.68 -34.16
N PRO A 30 16.87 -3.42 -34.60
CA PRO A 30 16.11 -2.29 -34.07
C PRO A 30 14.59 -2.37 -34.35
N ALA A 31 14.11 -3.37 -35.10
CA ALA A 31 12.69 -3.58 -35.38
C ALA A 31 11.93 -4.44 -34.33
N ALA A 32 12.61 -5.08 -33.37
CA ALA A 32 11.95 -5.98 -32.41
C ALA A 32 11.35 -5.23 -31.20
N ALA A 33 10.10 -4.77 -31.32
CA ALA A 33 9.34 -4.08 -30.27
C ALA A 33 8.83 -4.99 -29.12
N SER A 34 9.53 -6.07 -28.77
CA SER A 34 9.18 -6.95 -27.64
C SER A 34 10.39 -7.13 -26.74
N GLY A 35 10.20 -6.91 -25.44
CA GLY A 35 11.23 -7.17 -24.44
C GLY A 35 11.74 -8.62 -24.44
N PRO A 36 12.83 -8.90 -23.71
CA PRO A 36 13.46 -10.22 -23.70
C PRO A 36 12.45 -11.30 -23.30
N ARG A 37 12.40 -12.39 -24.07
CA ARG A 37 11.54 -13.55 -23.80
C ARG A 37 12.35 -14.59 -23.02
N PHE A 38 11.78 -15.06 -21.91
CA PHE A 38 12.38 -16.07 -21.06
C PHE A 38 11.59 -17.38 -21.18
N CYS A 39 12.28 -18.50 -21.42
CA CYS A 39 11.62 -19.80 -21.54
C CYS A 39 11.24 -20.41 -20.17
N SER A 40 11.75 -19.86 -19.06
CA SER A 40 11.44 -20.32 -17.71
C SER A 40 11.76 -19.27 -16.64
N ALA A 41 11.20 -19.44 -15.44
CA ALA A 41 11.51 -18.64 -14.26
C ALA A 41 13.00 -18.75 -13.83
N ALA A 42 13.64 -19.89 -14.10
CA ALA A 42 15.07 -20.09 -13.83
C ALA A 42 15.95 -19.27 -14.79
N CYS A 43 15.57 -19.17 -16.07
CA CYS A 43 16.25 -18.31 -17.05
C CYS A 43 16.11 -16.83 -16.72
N PHE A 44 14.94 -16.40 -16.22
CA PHE A 44 14.75 -15.06 -15.67
C PHE A 44 15.69 -14.81 -14.47
N HIS A 45 15.79 -15.75 -13.52
CA HIS A 45 16.68 -15.63 -12.35
C HIS A 45 18.18 -15.59 -12.72
N ALA A 46 18.62 -16.36 -13.72
CA ALA A 46 20.00 -16.36 -14.18
C ALA A 46 20.37 -15.05 -14.90
N TRP A 47 19.49 -14.56 -15.77
CA TRP A 47 19.62 -13.24 -16.40
C TRP A 47 19.61 -12.11 -15.36
N HIS A 48 18.70 -12.16 -14.39
CA HIS A 48 18.61 -11.20 -13.28
C HIS A 48 19.90 -11.18 -12.42
N ARG A 49 20.50 -12.34 -12.14
CA ARG A 49 21.78 -12.44 -11.41
C ARG A 49 22.96 -11.90 -12.22
N HIS A 50 22.99 -12.14 -13.52
CA HIS A 50 24.03 -11.59 -14.39
C HIS A 50 23.96 -10.05 -14.48
N GLN A 51 22.75 -9.50 -14.58
CA GLN A 51 22.52 -8.05 -14.52
C GLN A 51 22.92 -7.45 -13.16
N HIS A 52 22.76 -8.19 -12.07
CA HIS A 52 23.24 -7.80 -10.74
C HIS A 52 24.78 -7.67 -10.70
N ASP A 53 25.53 -8.58 -11.34
CA ASP A 53 27.00 -8.57 -11.34
C ASP A 53 27.60 -7.46 -12.24
N GLU A 54 26.96 -7.14 -13.37
CA GLU A 54 27.36 -5.99 -14.22
C GLU A 54 27.20 -4.66 -13.48
N VAL A 55 26.12 -4.52 -12.72
CA VAL A 55 25.81 -3.31 -11.95
C VAL A 55 26.78 -3.11 -10.79
N VAL A 56 27.16 -4.18 -10.09
CA VAL A 56 28.19 -4.12 -9.03
C VAL A 56 29.51 -3.63 -9.62
N THR A 57 29.85 -4.05 -10.83
CA THR A 57 31.04 -3.61 -11.56
C THR A 57 30.94 -2.13 -11.94
N VAL A 58 29.77 -1.64 -12.39
CA VAL A 58 29.52 -0.22 -12.64
C VAL A 58 29.66 0.61 -11.35
N LEU A 59 29.08 0.16 -10.24
CA LEU A 59 29.18 0.85 -8.95
C LEU A 59 30.63 0.91 -8.42
N HIS A 60 31.45 -0.11 -8.69
CA HIS A 60 32.88 -0.09 -8.38
C HIS A 60 33.72 0.80 -9.33
N SER A 61 33.23 1.06 -10.54
CA SER A 61 33.87 1.95 -11.51
C SER A 61 33.52 3.44 -11.33
N LEU A 62 32.48 3.74 -10.53
CA LEU A 62 32.13 5.09 -10.15
C LEU A 62 33.08 5.56 -9.05
N ASP A 63 34.03 6.41 -9.43
CA ASP A 63 35.01 7.04 -8.56
C ASP A 63 34.33 7.74 -7.36
N PRO A 64 34.48 7.24 -6.12
CA PRO A 64 33.78 7.79 -4.95
C PRO A 64 34.22 9.23 -4.62
N ASP A 65 35.37 9.69 -5.14
CA ASP A 65 35.92 11.03 -4.89
C ASP A 65 35.46 12.10 -5.88
N ARG A 66 34.70 11.75 -6.93
CA ARG A 66 34.08 12.75 -7.82
C ARG A 66 32.65 13.05 -7.38
N SER A 67 32.52 14.19 -6.69
CA SER A 67 31.27 14.89 -6.30
C SER A 67 30.53 14.30 -5.11
N GLY A 68 30.21 15.13 -4.11
CA GLY A 68 29.65 14.77 -2.80
C GLY A 68 28.26 14.11 -2.76
N GLY A 69 27.84 13.40 -3.80
CA GLY A 69 26.57 12.68 -3.88
C GLY A 69 26.69 11.17 -4.17
N THR A 70 27.84 10.67 -4.63
CA THR A 70 28.03 9.25 -5.02
C THR A 70 27.87 8.28 -3.85
N GLY A 71 28.33 8.65 -2.65
CA GLY A 71 28.16 7.84 -1.44
C GLY A 71 26.69 7.62 -1.06
N VAL A 72 25.89 8.69 -1.09
CA VAL A 72 24.44 8.63 -0.80
C VAL A 72 23.72 7.72 -1.79
N VAL A 73 24.08 7.80 -3.07
CA VAL A 73 23.51 6.94 -4.13
C VAL A 73 23.88 5.48 -3.91
N ALA A 74 25.14 5.18 -3.63
CA ALA A 74 25.63 3.82 -3.40
C ALA A 74 24.96 3.18 -2.17
N ASP A 75 24.87 3.93 -1.06
CA ASP A 75 24.24 3.44 0.16
C ASP A 75 22.74 3.19 -0.02
N TRP A 76 22.03 4.12 -0.67
CA TRP A 76 20.61 3.95 -0.96
C TRP A 76 20.34 2.73 -1.86
N LEU A 77 21.12 2.55 -2.93
CA LEU A 77 21.01 1.38 -3.81
C LEU A 77 21.35 0.08 -3.09
N ARG A 78 22.36 0.08 -2.20
CA ARG A 78 22.70 -1.09 -1.37
C ARG A 78 21.54 -1.48 -0.46
N CYS A 79 20.86 -0.52 0.17
CA CYS A 79 19.67 -0.78 0.98
C CYS A 79 18.50 -1.37 0.16
N ARG A 80 18.47 -1.14 -1.17
CA ARG A 80 17.49 -1.74 -2.08
C ARG A 80 17.96 -3.07 -2.67
N GLY A 81 19.19 -3.52 -2.40
CA GLY A 81 19.78 -4.70 -3.03
C GLY A 81 20.14 -4.49 -4.51
N GLY A 82 20.34 -3.24 -4.91
CA GLY A 82 20.74 -2.84 -6.27
C GLY A 82 19.67 -2.08 -7.05
N PRO A 83 20.07 -1.41 -8.16
CA PRO A 83 19.18 -0.62 -9.02
C PRO A 83 18.08 -1.44 -9.70
N GLN A 84 18.28 -2.73 -9.97
CA GLN A 84 17.26 -3.61 -10.56
C GLN A 84 16.07 -3.88 -9.63
N ASN A 85 16.25 -3.71 -8.32
CA ASN A 85 15.17 -3.85 -7.33
C ASN A 85 14.43 -2.54 -7.07
N VAL A 86 14.84 -1.43 -7.71
CA VAL A 86 14.17 -0.14 -7.55
C VAL A 86 12.86 -0.14 -8.32
N THR A 87 11.80 0.30 -7.66
CA THR A 87 10.50 0.64 -8.26
C THR A 87 10.40 2.16 -8.48
N GLN A 88 9.51 2.62 -9.36
CA GLN A 88 9.26 4.05 -9.48
C GLN A 88 8.78 4.66 -8.18
N LEU A 89 7.94 3.94 -7.40
CA LEU A 89 7.48 4.43 -6.10
C LEU A 89 8.68 4.75 -5.19
N ALA A 90 9.62 3.80 -5.06
CA ALA A 90 10.81 3.98 -4.24
C ALA A 90 11.72 5.11 -4.76
N LEU A 91 11.88 5.23 -6.08
CA LEU A 91 12.68 6.31 -6.68
C LEU A 91 12.02 7.68 -6.46
N CYS A 92 10.72 7.81 -6.67
CA CYS A 92 9.98 9.04 -6.44
C CYS A 92 10.01 9.44 -4.95
N GLU A 93 9.89 8.47 -4.03
CA GLU A 93 10.04 8.72 -2.60
C GLU A 93 11.46 9.19 -2.25
N PHE A 94 12.49 8.57 -2.82
CA PHE A 94 13.86 9.01 -2.60
C PHE A 94 14.07 10.44 -3.09
N LEU A 95 13.77 10.72 -4.36
CA LEU A 95 13.99 12.03 -4.96
C LEU A 95 13.13 13.13 -4.33
N GLY A 96 11.88 12.81 -4.02
CA GLY A 96 10.87 13.78 -3.64
C GLY A 96 10.63 13.93 -2.14
N TYR A 97 11.10 13.00 -1.31
CA TYR A 97 10.88 13.03 0.14
C TYR A 97 12.17 12.87 0.96
N GLN A 98 13.03 11.90 0.61
CA GLN A 98 14.23 11.59 1.40
C GLN A 98 15.39 12.54 1.06
N LEU A 99 15.65 12.76 -0.23
CA LEU A 99 16.75 13.58 -0.72
C LEU A 99 16.72 15.04 -0.20
N PRO A 100 15.56 15.71 -0.08
CA PRO A 100 15.49 17.04 0.54
C PRO A 100 15.92 17.11 2.02
N VAL A 101 15.89 15.98 2.73
CA VAL A 101 16.39 15.87 4.11
C VAL A 101 17.88 15.56 4.14
N LEU A 102 18.37 14.77 3.17
CA LEU A 102 19.76 14.33 3.08
C LEU A 102 20.70 15.41 2.53
N ALA A 103 20.22 16.29 1.66
CA ALA A 103 21.03 17.28 0.96
C ALA A 103 20.49 18.70 1.18
N GLY A 104 21.40 19.60 1.61
CA GLY A 104 21.05 20.93 2.11
C GLY A 104 20.76 21.95 1.01
N SER A 105 21.27 21.75 -0.21
CA SER A 105 21.13 22.70 -1.31
C SER A 105 20.52 22.07 -2.56
N VAL A 106 19.87 22.89 -3.40
CA VAL A 106 19.34 22.43 -4.70
C VAL A 106 20.45 21.88 -5.62
N ALA A 107 21.65 22.45 -5.57
CA ALA A 107 22.79 22.00 -6.37
C ALA A 107 23.23 20.57 -5.99
N GLU A 108 23.31 20.29 -4.68
CA GLU A 108 23.64 18.97 -4.15
C GLU A 108 22.55 17.94 -4.49
N ARG A 109 21.28 18.31 -4.33
CA ARG A 109 20.13 17.47 -4.72
C ARG A 109 20.17 17.11 -6.20
N ARG A 110 20.46 18.09 -7.08
CA ARG A 110 20.62 17.85 -8.53
C ARG A 110 21.79 16.92 -8.82
N ALA A 111 22.93 17.10 -8.16
CA ALA A 111 24.10 16.24 -8.35
C ALA A 111 23.77 14.78 -7.98
N ILE A 112 23.10 14.54 -6.84
CA ILE A 112 22.67 13.20 -6.43
C ILE A 112 21.68 12.60 -7.42
N ALA A 113 20.67 13.36 -7.87
CA ALA A 113 19.71 12.90 -8.86
C ALA A 113 20.38 12.55 -10.20
N ALA A 114 21.34 13.36 -10.66
CA ALA A 114 22.10 13.12 -11.89
C ALA A 114 22.98 11.86 -11.78
N SER A 115 23.61 11.64 -10.63
CA SER A 115 24.40 10.43 -10.35
C SER A 115 23.51 9.17 -10.38
N LEU A 116 22.32 9.20 -9.78
CA LEU A 116 21.34 8.11 -9.91
C LEU A 116 20.93 7.88 -11.37
N GLY A 117 20.67 8.95 -12.12
CA GLY A 117 20.34 8.86 -13.54
C GLY A 117 21.45 8.19 -14.36
N THR A 118 22.71 8.45 -14.01
CA THR A 118 23.88 7.82 -14.64
C THR A 118 23.95 6.32 -14.31
N VAL A 119 23.74 5.93 -13.05
CA VAL A 119 23.67 4.52 -12.64
C VAL A 119 22.56 3.78 -13.37
N PHE A 120 21.35 4.36 -13.43
CA PHE A 120 20.23 3.74 -14.13
C PHE A 120 20.47 3.65 -15.64
N THR A 121 21.14 4.63 -16.24
CA THR A 121 21.52 4.58 -17.66
C THR A 121 22.49 3.43 -17.93
N ALA A 122 23.52 3.28 -17.08
CA ALA A 122 24.48 2.19 -17.19
C ALA A 122 23.82 0.82 -16.98
N ALA A 123 22.84 0.73 -16.07
CA ALA A 123 22.02 -0.46 -15.84
C ALA A 123 20.91 -0.68 -16.89
N ARG A 124 20.84 0.15 -17.95
CA ARG A 124 19.81 0.11 -19.01
C ARG A 124 18.37 0.30 -18.51
N LEU A 125 18.22 0.86 -17.31
CA LEU A 125 16.95 1.23 -16.69
C LEU A 125 16.52 2.63 -17.14
N THR A 126 16.36 2.79 -18.45
CA THR A 126 16.16 4.08 -19.15
C THR A 126 15.02 4.90 -18.55
N ARG A 127 13.92 4.25 -18.16
CA ARG A 127 12.77 4.92 -17.54
C ARG A 127 13.10 5.57 -16.20
N TYR A 128 13.88 4.89 -15.35
CA TYR A 128 14.32 5.45 -14.07
C TYR A 128 15.35 6.56 -14.27
N ALA A 129 16.25 6.42 -15.25
CA ALA A 129 17.17 7.48 -15.62
C ALA A 129 16.43 8.76 -16.08
N GLN A 130 15.37 8.62 -16.87
CA GLN A 130 14.53 9.73 -17.31
C GLN A 130 13.79 10.40 -16.14
N LEU A 131 13.34 9.64 -15.14
CA LEU A 131 12.71 10.22 -13.94
C LEU A 131 13.69 11.08 -13.14
N CYS A 132 14.96 10.69 -13.05
CA CYS A 132 15.99 11.48 -12.38
C CYS A 132 16.23 12.85 -13.03
N THR A 133 16.05 12.96 -14.35
CA THR A 133 16.28 14.19 -15.13
C THR A 133 14.99 14.87 -15.61
N ALA A 134 13.84 14.35 -15.21
CA ALA A 134 12.55 14.86 -15.67
C ALA A 134 12.33 16.32 -15.23
N PRO A 135 11.69 17.17 -16.06
CA PRO A 135 11.34 18.55 -15.68
C PRO A 135 10.51 18.63 -14.38
N THR A 136 9.70 17.60 -14.10
CA THR A 136 8.94 17.48 -12.85
C THR A 136 9.86 17.31 -11.64
N THR A 137 10.89 16.48 -11.74
CA THR A 137 11.88 16.25 -10.68
C THR A 137 12.69 17.51 -10.44
N GLU A 138 13.17 18.16 -11.51
CA GLU A 138 13.91 19.42 -11.42
C GLU A 138 13.07 20.51 -10.72
N ARG A 139 11.79 20.67 -11.10
CA ARG A 139 10.88 21.60 -10.45
C ARG A 139 10.68 21.27 -8.97
N LEU A 140 10.53 19.99 -8.65
CA LEU A 140 10.35 19.52 -7.28
C LEU A 140 11.56 19.87 -6.40
N LEU A 141 12.77 19.55 -6.86
CA LEU A 141 14.01 19.82 -6.11
C LEU A 141 14.21 21.32 -5.87
N ARG A 142 13.73 22.17 -6.79
CA ARG A 142 13.77 23.62 -6.70
C ARG A 142 12.71 24.18 -5.73
N THR A 143 11.48 23.65 -5.74
CA THR A 143 10.42 24.06 -4.80
C THR A 143 10.84 23.88 -3.34
N TYR A 144 11.60 22.84 -3.01
CA TYR A 144 12.17 22.67 -1.67
C TYR A 144 13.09 23.81 -1.23
N ASP A 145 13.79 24.43 -2.19
CA ASP A 145 14.73 25.51 -1.98
C ASP A 145 14.02 26.88 -1.94
N GLU A 146 13.13 27.12 -2.91
CA GLU A 146 12.45 28.40 -3.12
C GLU A 146 11.30 28.62 -2.13
N ASP A 147 10.48 27.58 -1.91
CA ASP A 147 9.21 27.68 -1.18
C ASP A 147 9.22 26.90 0.15
N GLY A 148 10.32 26.20 0.43
CA GLY A 148 10.54 25.44 1.66
C GLY A 148 9.92 24.04 1.69
N VAL A 149 10.19 23.33 2.79
CA VAL A 149 9.86 21.90 2.97
C VAL A 149 8.36 21.58 2.82
N PRO A 150 7.40 22.36 3.37
CA PRO A 150 5.98 22.06 3.22
C PRO A 150 5.51 22.11 1.76
N ALA A 151 5.88 23.17 1.03
CA ALA A 151 5.54 23.34 -0.38
C ALA A 151 6.19 22.25 -1.25
N GLY A 152 7.44 21.89 -0.96
CA GLY A 152 8.12 20.76 -1.59
C GLY A 152 7.39 19.44 -1.38
N ARG A 153 6.93 19.15 -0.15
CA ARG A 153 6.16 17.93 0.16
C ARG A 153 4.82 17.88 -0.58
N GLU A 154 4.11 18.99 -0.67
CA GLU A 154 2.87 19.08 -1.45
C GLU A 154 3.12 18.93 -2.95
N ALA A 155 4.20 19.51 -3.48
CA ALA A 155 4.60 19.33 -4.87
C ALA A 155 4.95 17.86 -5.17
N TYR A 156 5.68 17.21 -4.27
CA TYR A 156 5.98 15.78 -4.34
C TYR A 156 4.70 14.94 -4.36
N GLN A 157 3.80 15.14 -3.40
CA GLN A 157 2.54 14.39 -3.32
C GLN A 157 1.70 14.56 -4.59
N ARG A 158 1.59 15.78 -5.11
CA ARG A 158 0.88 16.05 -6.38
C ARG A 158 1.53 15.34 -7.57
N ALA A 159 2.85 15.36 -7.67
CA ALA A 159 3.59 14.68 -8.74
C ALA A 159 3.41 13.15 -8.65
N LEU A 160 3.50 12.59 -7.45
CA LEU A 160 3.34 11.16 -7.20
C LEU A 160 1.92 10.71 -7.55
N VAL A 161 0.88 11.40 -7.07
CA VAL A 161 -0.52 11.11 -7.44
C VAL A 161 -0.74 11.24 -8.95
N GLY A 162 -0.15 12.27 -9.58
CA GLY A 162 -0.24 12.50 -11.02
C GLY A 162 0.42 11.42 -11.88
N SER A 163 1.35 10.64 -11.32
CA SER A 163 2.04 9.56 -12.04
C SER A 163 1.18 8.31 -12.27
N GLY A 164 0.06 8.18 -11.54
CA GLY A 164 -0.86 7.05 -11.62
C GLY A 164 -0.37 5.74 -11.00
N ILE A 165 0.79 5.74 -10.34
CA ILE A 165 1.33 4.54 -9.67
C ILE A 165 0.88 4.41 -8.21
N VAL A 166 0.30 5.48 -7.62
CA VAL A 166 -0.17 5.46 -6.23
C VAL A 166 -1.41 4.58 -6.14
N PRO A 167 -1.42 3.49 -5.35
CA PRO A 167 -2.63 2.72 -5.11
C PRO A 167 -3.76 3.63 -4.58
N PRO A 168 -4.90 3.73 -5.27
CA PRO A 168 -6.04 4.48 -4.78
C PRO A 168 -6.75 3.72 -3.66
N ASP A 169 -7.51 4.44 -2.84
CA ASP A 169 -8.48 3.82 -1.94
C ASP A 169 -9.61 3.13 -2.74
N LEU A 170 -10.13 2.07 -2.16
CA LEU A 170 -11.26 1.29 -2.66
C LEU A 170 -12.43 1.36 -1.66
N PRO A 171 -13.69 1.12 -2.09
CA PRO A 171 -14.82 1.05 -1.17
C PRO A 171 -14.62 0.06 -0.02
N GLU A 172 -13.96 -1.06 -0.31
CA GLU A 172 -13.64 -2.12 0.65
C GLU A 172 -12.28 -1.98 1.35
N LEU A 173 -11.45 -1.00 0.98
CA LEU A 173 -10.12 -0.80 1.54
C LEU A 173 -9.68 0.68 1.46
N THR A 174 -9.54 1.30 2.62
CA THR A 174 -8.76 2.55 2.76
C THR A 174 -7.37 2.21 3.26
N TRP A 175 -6.34 2.73 2.59
CA TRP A 175 -4.94 2.58 2.98
C TRP A 175 -4.67 3.28 4.32
N GLY A 176 -3.97 2.58 5.22
CA GLY A 176 -3.68 3.07 6.56
C GLY A 176 -2.56 4.10 6.58
N THR A 177 -2.60 5.02 7.56
CA THR A 177 -1.46 5.91 7.84
C THR A 177 -0.31 5.20 8.55
N THR A 178 -0.61 4.04 9.14
CA THR A 178 0.35 3.11 9.74
C THR A 178 -0.05 1.72 9.27
N MET A 179 0.71 1.19 8.34
CA MET A 179 0.45 -0.10 7.70
C MET A 179 1.23 -1.19 8.44
N GLY A 180 0.64 -2.38 8.56
CA GLY A 180 1.40 -3.57 8.94
C GLY A 180 2.16 -4.12 7.73
N GLU A 181 2.88 -5.21 7.94
CA GLU A 181 3.75 -5.83 6.93
C GLU A 181 2.97 -6.27 5.67
N ALA A 182 1.84 -6.94 5.86
CA ALA A 182 1.00 -7.40 4.75
C ALA A 182 0.44 -6.21 3.94
N GLU A 183 0.03 -5.15 4.63
CA GLU A 183 -0.47 -3.94 3.97
C GLU A 183 0.64 -3.17 3.23
N VAL A 184 1.84 -3.04 3.81
CA VAL A 184 3.01 -2.45 3.12
C VAL A 184 3.34 -3.25 1.86
N GLN A 185 3.44 -4.57 1.96
CA GLN A 185 3.76 -5.44 0.82
C GLN A 185 2.69 -5.34 -0.28
N ALA A 186 1.42 -5.30 0.10
CA ALA A 186 0.32 -5.13 -0.85
C ALA A 186 0.35 -3.74 -1.51
N TYR A 187 0.65 -2.67 -0.75
CA TYR A 187 0.76 -1.31 -1.28
C TYR A 187 1.90 -1.20 -2.28
N GLU A 188 3.11 -1.64 -1.91
CA GLU A 188 4.30 -1.58 -2.78
C GLU A 188 4.14 -2.43 -4.05
N SER A 189 3.63 -3.66 -3.91
CA SER A 189 3.41 -4.53 -5.07
C SER A 189 2.29 -4.04 -5.98
N THR A 190 1.26 -3.39 -5.43
CA THR A 190 0.21 -2.74 -6.24
C THR A 190 0.77 -1.53 -6.98
N ALA A 191 1.65 -0.75 -6.34
CA ALA A 191 2.31 0.37 -7.00
C ALA A 191 3.21 -0.10 -8.15
N ALA A 192 3.96 -1.18 -7.96
CA ALA A 192 4.76 -1.80 -9.03
C ALA A 192 3.89 -2.33 -10.17
N MET A 193 2.74 -2.95 -9.87
CA MET A 193 1.77 -3.38 -10.89
C MET A 193 1.22 -2.17 -11.68
N LEU A 194 0.85 -1.09 -11.00
CA LEU A 194 0.38 0.13 -11.66
C LEU A 194 1.47 0.76 -12.52
N GLU A 195 2.72 0.75 -12.08
CA GLU A 195 3.87 1.17 -12.89
C GLU A 195 3.99 0.34 -14.17
N LEU A 196 3.86 -0.98 -14.09
CA LEU A 196 3.86 -1.85 -15.27
C LEU A 196 2.68 -1.53 -16.19
N ALA A 197 1.49 -1.29 -15.63
CA ALA A 197 0.32 -0.90 -16.40
C ALA A 197 0.50 0.45 -17.12
N VAL A 198 1.17 1.42 -16.48
CA VAL A 198 1.54 2.70 -17.11
C VAL A 198 2.53 2.46 -18.24
N THR A 199 3.56 1.67 -17.98
CA THR A 199 4.63 1.37 -18.95
C THR A 199 4.11 0.63 -20.17
N ALA A 200 3.20 -0.32 -19.98
CA ALA A 200 2.53 -1.04 -21.06
C ALA A 200 1.38 -0.25 -21.73
N GLY A 201 1.06 0.95 -21.23
CA GLY A 201 0.02 1.81 -21.78
C GLY A 201 -1.42 1.40 -21.45
N TYR A 202 -1.62 0.39 -20.59
CA TYR A 202 -2.93 -0.02 -20.05
C TYR A 202 -3.52 0.99 -19.06
N LEU A 203 -2.68 1.82 -18.46
CA LEU A 203 -3.04 2.98 -17.65
C LEU A 203 -2.36 4.22 -18.22
N ARG A 204 -3.13 5.25 -18.55
CA ARG A 204 -2.59 6.50 -19.13
C ARG A 204 -2.93 7.70 -18.25
N PRO A 205 -2.07 8.05 -17.28
CA PRO A 205 -2.31 9.18 -16.40
C PRO A 205 -2.58 10.48 -17.19
N GLY A 206 -3.55 11.27 -16.73
CA GLY A 206 -3.96 12.51 -17.38
C GLY A 206 -5.04 12.37 -18.46
N THR A 207 -5.36 11.16 -18.93
CA THR A 207 -6.41 10.94 -19.93
C THR A 207 -7.81 10.76 -19.32
N THR A 208 -8.89 11.12 -20.02
CA THR A 208 -10.25 10.96 -19.48
C THR A 208 -10.50 9.51 -19.01
N GLY A 209 -10.97 9.35 -17.76
CA GLY A 209 -11.26 8.04 -17.16
C GLY A 209 -10.07 7.30 -16.54
N TRP A 210 -8.84 7.84 -16.59
CA TRP A 210 -7.65 7.14 -16.08
C TRP A 210 -7.75 6.74 -14.60
N ARG A 211 -8.36 7.57 -13.75
CA ARG A 211 -8.57 7.27 -12.32
C ARG A 211 -9.54 6.10 -12.10
N VAL A 212 -10.60 6.03 -12.90
CA VAL A 212 -11.53 4.90 -12.87
C VAL A 212 -10.81 3.61 -13.27
N ARG A 213 -9.98 3.67 -14.31
CA ARG A 213 -9.16 2.54 -14.74
C ARG A 213 -8.15 2.11 -13.68
N GLN A 214 -7.51 3.07 -13.02
CA GLN A 214 -6.58 2.82 -11.92
C GLN A 214 -7.26 2.05 -10.79
N VAL A 215 -8.43 2.51 -10.33
CA VAL A 215 -9.25 1.83 -9.31
C VAL A 215 -9.60 0.40 -9.73
N GLN A 216 -10.00 0.19 -10.99
CA GLN A 216 -10.32 -1.15 -11.51
C GLN A 216 -9.11 -2.09 -11.47
N LEU A 217 -7.93 -1.63 -11.91
CA LEU A 217 -6.70 -2.41 -11.91
C LEU A 217 -6.26 -2.76 -10.49
N THR A 218 -6.26 -1.78 -9.58
CA THR A 218 -5.94 -1.99 -8.17
C THR A 218 -6.91 -2.98 -7.53
N ARG A 219 -8.23 -2.83 -7.74
CA ARG A 219 -9.23 -3.74 -7.21
C ARG A 219 -9.02 -5.17 -7.70
N ALA A 220 -8.82 -5.36 -9.01
CA ALA A 220 -8.60 -6.68 -9.59
C ALA A 220 -7.33 -7.34 -9.03
N TYR A 221 -6.23 -6.58 -8.91
CA TYR A 221 -4.96 -7.09 -8.41
C TYR A 221 -5.01 -7.49 -6.93
N LEU A 222 -5.73 -6.74 -6.10
CA LEU A 222 -5.89 -7.06 -4.68
C LEU A 222 -6.79 -8.27 -4.43
N HIS A 223 -7.79 -8.49 -5.29
CA HIS A 223 -8.68 -9.66 -5.22
C HIS A 223 -8.10 -10.91 -5.87
N ALA A 224 -7.07 -10.77 -6.71
CA ALA A 224 -6.44 -11.91 -7.36
C ALA A 224 -5.86 -12.85 -6.31
N ASP A 225 -6.34 -14.10 -6.34
CA ASP A 225 -5.82 -15.18 -5.55
C ASP A 225 -4.66 -15.84 -6.31
N VAL A 226 -3.46 -15.80 -5.72
CA VAL A 226 -2.25 -16.36 -6.33
C VAL A 226 -1.81 -17.64 -5.62
N ASP A 227 -2.19 -17.86 -4.36
CA ASP A 227 -1.73 -18.98 -3.52
C ASP A 227 -2.77 -19.43 -2.46
N GLY A 228 -4.07 -19.30 -2.75
CA GLY A 228 -5.18 -19.61 -1.84
C GLY A 228 -5.56 -18.46 -0.89
N THR A 229 -5.00 -17.26 -1.06
CA THR A 229 -5.35 -16.06 -0.29
C THR A 229 -5.13 -14.82 -1.15
N SER A 230 -6.14 -13.95 -1.22
CA SER A 230 -6.01 -12.66 -1.88
C SER A 230 -5.19 -11.68 -1.04
N ARG A 231 -4.55 -10.70 -1.67
CA ARG A 231 -3.83 -9.62 -0.95
C ARG A 231 -4.77 -8.84 -0.03
N LEU A 232 -6.02 -8.64 -0.47
CA LEU A 232 -7.02 -7.97 0.34
C LEU A 232 -7.34 -8.76 1.62
N ASP A 233 -7.42 -10.09 1.54
CA ASP A 233 -7.69 -10.94 2.69
C ASP A 233 -6.48 -11.02 3.64
N ALA A 234 -5.25 -10.98 3.11
CA ALA A 234 -4.04 -10.84 3.92
C ALA A 234 -4.04 -9.54 4.74
N ILE A 235 -4.35 -8.40 4.12
CA ILE A 235 -4.50 -7.11 4.83
C ILE A 235 -5.59 -7.19 5.90
N ARG A 236 -6.76 -7.74 5.57
CA ARG A 236 -7.87 -7.88 6.52
C ARG A 236 -7.48 -8.73 7.72
N THR A 237 -6.80 -9.86 7.46
CA THR A 237 -6.32 -10.75 8.51
C THR A 237 -5.34 -10.04 9.43
N GLU A 238 -4.33 -9.37 8.88
CA GLU A 238 -3.38 -8.58 9.64
C GLU A 238 -4.05 -7.50 10.50
N ARG A 239 -4.98 -6.73 9.91
CA ARG A 239 -5.69 -5.66 10.62
C ARG A 239 -6.55 -6.20 11.76
N VAL A 240 -7.24 -7.32 11.56
CA VAL A 240 -8.04 -7.96 12.62
C VAL A 240 -7.13 -8.48 13.73
N GLU A 241 -5.96 -9.03 13.40
CA GLU A 241 -4.98 -9.45 14.41
C GLU A 241 -4.36 -8.30 15.18
N ALA A 242 -3.96 -7.23 14.50
CA ALA A 242 -3.46 -6.03 15.15
C ALA A 242 -4.52 -5.42 16.08
N TRP A 243 -5.77 -5.37 15.61
CA TRP A 243 -6.92 -4.94 16.42
C TRP A 243 -7.15 -5.85 17.63
N SER A 244 -7.10 -7.17 17.47
CA SER A 244 -7.32 -8.12 18.56
C SER A 244 -6.22 -8.10 19.61
N ARG A 245 -4.99 -7.75 19.21
CA ARG A 245 -3.85 -7.57 20.10
C ARG A 245 -3.80 -6.18 20.76
N SER A 246 -4.66 -5.24 20.35
CA SER A 246 -4.62 -3.85 20.82
C SER A 246 -5.28 -3.63 22.19
N ARG A 247 -4.54 -2.93 23.08
CA ARG A 247 -4.94 -2.30 24.37
C ARG A 247 -5.63 -3.20 25.42
N GLY A 248 -5.02 -3.30 26.62
CA GLY A 248 -5.65 -3.81 27.85
C GLY A 248 -5.90 -5.32 27.90
N THR A 249 -5.89 -5.93 29.08
CA THR A 249 -6.19 -7.37 29.23
C THR A 249 -7.67 -7.68 29.02
N GLY A 250 -8.58 -6.83 29.54
CA GLY A 250 -10.04 -6.99 29.38
C GLY A 250 -10.51 -6.91 27.93
N ARG A 251 -10.18 -5.83 27.23
CA ARG A 251 -10.48 -5.68 25.80
C ARG A 251 -9.89 -6.80 24.94
N ARG A 252 -8.65 -7.26 25.18
CA ARG A 252 -8.07 -8.37 24.42
C ARG A 252 -8.85 -9.67 24.57
N ARG A 253 -9.35 -9.96 25.77
CA ARG A 253 -10.21 -11.13 26.01
C ARG A 253 -11.50 -11.03 25.19
N LEU A 254 -12.22 -9.92 25.32
CA LEU A 254 -13.48 -9.67 24.62
C LEU A 254 -13.33 -9.70 23.11
N VAL A 255 -12.30 -9.03 22.59
CA VAL A 255 -12.04 -8.99 21.15
C VAL A 255 -11.58 -10.35 20.64
N GLY A 256 -10.79 -11.10 21.41
CA GLY A 256 -10.35 -12.44 21.04
C GLY A 256 -11.50 -13.41 20.78
N GLU A 257 -12.59 -13.29 21.55
CA GLU A 257 -13.80 -14.13 21.39
C GLU A 257 -14.54 -13.89 20.07
N VAL A 258 -14.46 -12.67 19.51
CA VAL A 258 -15.15 -12.30 18.26
C VAL A 258 -14.23 -12.20 17.04
N ALA A 259 -12.91 -12.18 17.23
CA ALA A 259 -11.95 -11.96 16.15
C ALA A 259 -12.08 -12.98 15.01
N SER A 260 -12.33 -14.26 15.32
CA SER A 260 -12.56 -15.29 14.30
C SER A 260 -13.82 -15.03 13.48
N ARG A 261 -14.90 -14.53 14.11
CA ARG A 261 -16.16 -14.16 13.46
C ARG A 261 -16.05 -12.89 12.61
N VAL A 262 -15.08 -12.01 12.91
CA VAL A 262 -14.79 -10.83 12.08
C VAL A 262 -13.97 -11.21 10.84
N ARG A 263 -13.12 -12.25 10.91
CA ARG A 263 -12.31 -12.71 9.77
C ARG A 263 -13.14 -13.42 8.70
N ALA A 264 -14.17 -14.16 9.11
CA ALA A 264 -15.09 -14.82 8.20
C ALA A 264 -16.40 -14.01 8.17
N PRO A 265 -16.72 -13.31 7.06
CA PRO A 265 -17.92 -12.48 7.00
C PRO A 265 -19.16 -13.32 7.34
N LEU A 266 -19.76 -13.07 8.50
CA LEU A 266 -21.06 -13.63 8.84
C LEU A 266 -22.11 -12.86 8.04
N ALA A 267 -23.14 -13.57 7.56
CA ALA A 267 -24.32 -12.91 7.07
C ALA A 267 -24.86 -12.02 8.20
N ILE A 268 -24.95 -10.71 7.94
CA ILE A 268 -25.53 -9.77 8.89
C ILE A 268 -27.02 -10.15 9.01
N PRO A 269 -27.52 -10.48 10.22
CA PRO A 269 -28.93 -10.75 10.40
C PRO A 269 -29.79 -9.59 9.88
N SER A 270 -30.95 -9.88 9.30
CA SER A 270 -31.83 -8.85 8.72
C SER A 270 -32.36 -7.87 9.75
N ASP A 271 -32.35 -8.26 11.03
CA ASP A 271 -32.76 -7.51 12.21
C ASP A 271 -31.57 -6.88 12.97
N ALA A 272 -30.37 -6.87 12.38
CA ALA A 272 -29.18 -6.35 13.04
C ALA A 272 -29.32 -4.86 13.41
N ASP A 273 -29.95 -4.04 12.57
CA ASP A 273 -30.17 -2.62 12.87
C ASP A 273 -31.11 -2.45 14.07
N GLU A 274 -32.18 -3.23 14.15
CA GLU A 274 -33.12 -3.24 15.29
C GLU A 274 -32.42 -3.71 16.57
N SER A 275 -31.61 -4.77 16.48
CA SER A 275 -30.84 -5.32 17.59
C SER A 275 -29.75 -4.36 18.10
N MET A 276 -29.21 -3.52 17.22
CA MET A 276 -28.14 -2.56 17.54
C MET A 276 -28.68 -1.18 17.95
N ALA A 277 -29.96 -0.88 17.72
CA ALA A 277 -30.56 0.41 18.00
C ALA A 277 -30.41 0.88 19.46
N PRO A 278 -30.56 0.02 20.50
CA PRO A 278 -30.35 0.43 21.89
C PRO A 278 -28.91 0.84 22.18
N LEU A 279 -27.94 0.13 21.59
CA LEU A 279 -26.52 0.45 21.72
C LEU A 279 -26.20 1.78 21.05
N GLN A 280 -26.67 1.99 19.82
CA GLN A 280 -26.47 3.23 19.07
C GLN A 280 -27.05 4.41 19.86
N TRP A 281 -28.29 4.28 20.34
CA TRP A 281 -28.94 5.28 21.16
C TRP A 281 -28.16 5.63 22.43
N LEU A 282 -27.67 4.63 23.17
CA LEU A 282 -26.89 4.86 24.38
C LEU A 282 -25.56 5.58 24.09
N LEU A 283 -24.91 5.23 22.97
CA LEU A 283 -23.66 5.86 22.54
C LEU A 283 -23.87 7.30 22.09
N ASP A 284 -24.94 7.58 21.34
CA ASP A 284 -25.30 8.93 20.93
C ASP A 284 -25.58 9.81 22.15
N ARG A 285 -26.30 9.27 23.14
CA ARG A 285 -26.61 9.91 24.43
C ARG A 285 -25.42 10.05 25.38
N ALA A 286 -24.32 9.35 25.10
CA ALA A 286 -23.06 9.57 25.79
C ALA A 286 -22.19 10.63 25.08
N GLY A 287 -22.44 10.87 23.79
CA GLY A 287 -21.63 11.74 22.91
C GLY A 287 -22.16 13.16 22.71
N ASP A 288 -23.40 13.42 23.09
CA ASP A 288 -24.12 14.71 23.08
C ASP A 288 -23.72 15.67 24.21
N GLY A 289 -22.75 15.28 25.05
CA GLY A 289 -22.01 16.18 25.95
C GLY A 289 -22.64 16.38 27.33
N THR A 290 -23.90 15.98 27.52
CA THR A 290 -24.55 15.89 28.85
C THR A 290 -24.18 14.61 29.58
N GLY A 291 -23.78 13.58 28.84
CA GLY A 291 -23.52 12.25 29.37
C GLY A 291 -24.80 11.51 29.76
N VAL A 292 -24.67 10.22 30.05
CA VAL A 292 -25.76 9.37 30.53
C VAL A 292 -25.70 9.32 32.06
N PRO A 293 -26.80 9.60 32.79
CA PRO A 293 -26.80 9.62 34.24
C PRO A 293 -26.63 8.21 34.84
N LEU A 294 -25.95 8.16 35.98
CA LEU A 294 -25.76 6.97 36.79
C LEU A 294 -26.43 7.10 38.16
N ASP A 295 -26.82 5.97 38.75
CA ASP A 295 -27.26 5.89 40.14
C ASP A 295 -26.08 5.93 41.13
N GLU A 296 -26.38 5.93 42.45
CA GLU A 296 -25.37 5.95 43.52
C GLU A 296 -24.48 4.70 43.55
N ALA A 297 -24.94 3.58 42.98
CA ALA A 297 -24.18 2.35 42.81
C ALA A 297 -23.39 2.34 41.49
N TYR A 298 -23.33 3.47 40.80
CA TYR A 298 -22.73 3.62 39.47
C TYR A 298 -23.36 2.72 38.40
N ARG A 299 -24.64 2.34 38.53
CA ARG A 299 -25.49 1.69 37.53
C ARG A 299 -26.16 2.73 36.62
N LEU A 300 -26.73 2.33 35.48
CA LEU A 300 -27.54 3.27 34.70
C LEU A 300 -28.73 3.73 35.55
N ASP A 301 -29.00 5.04 35.57
CA ASP A 301 -30.15 5.56 36.30
C ASP A 301 -31.47 4.94 35.77
N ASP A 302 -32.43 4.71 36.68
CA ASP A 302 -33.71 4.06 36.35
C ASP A 302 -34.48 4.81 35.26
N SER A 303 -34.31 6.14 35.15
CA SER A 303 -34.92 6.93 34.08
C SER A 303 -34.39 6.56 32.69
N VAL A 304 -33.10 6.20 32.58
CA VAL A 304 -32.46 5.77 31.34
C VAL A 304 -32.96 4.38 30.94
N VAL A 305 -33.05 3.47 31.91
CA VAL A 305 -33.56 2.11 31.68
C VAL A 305 -35.05 2.14 31.30
N ALA A 306 -35.84 3.00 31.94
CA ALA A 306 -37.25 3.20 31.60
C ALA A 306 -37.43 3.76 30.18
N GLN A 307 -36.60 4.72 29.78
CA GLN A 307 -36.64 5.30 28.43
C GLN A 307 -36.24 4.29 27.36
N ALA A 308 -35.20 3.47 27.61
CA ALA A 308 -34.81 2.41 26.69
C ALA A 308 -35.92 1.37 26.52
N ARG A 309 -36.57 0.93 27.62
CA ARG A 309 -37.73 0.03 27.56
C ARG A 309 -38.90 0.61 26.78
N GLN A 310 -39.12 1.93 26.88
CA GLN A 310 -40.17 2.60 26.14
C GLN A 310 -39.91 2.58 24.62
N TRP A 311 -38.64 2.73 24.21
CA TRP A 311 -38.29 2.89 22.79
C TRP A 311 -37.98 1.56 22.09
N PHE A 312 -37.43 0.58 22.81
CA PHE A 312 -36.92 -0.67 22.25
C PHE A 312 -37.64 -1.93 22.80
N GLY A 313 -38.67 -1.76 23.63
CA GLY A 313 -39.45 -2.86 24.20
C GLY A 313 -38.82 -3.53 25.42
N SER A 314 -39.52 -4.52 25.96
CA SER A 314 -39.15 -5.22 27.21
C SER A 314 -38.08 -6.30 27.05
N ASP A 315 -37.74 -6.69 25.81
CA ASP A 315 -36.70 -7.69 25.52
C ASP A 315 -35.28 -7.14 25.76
N HIS A 316 -35.15 -5.82 25.81
CA HIS A 316 -33.91 -5.11 26.16
C HIS A 316 -33.95 -4.71 27.63
N ASP A 317 -33.78 -5.70 28.51
CA ASP A 317 -33.80 -5.48 29.94
C ASP A 317 -32.59 -4.65 30.44
N GLY A 318 -32.66 -4.21 31.71
CA GLY A 318 -31.58 -3.44 32.31
C GLY A 318 -30.24 -4.17 32.32
N GLN A 319 -30.25 -5.52 32.34
CA GLN A 319 -29.04 -6.35 32.33
C GLN A 319 -28.32 -6.26 30.99
N SER A 320 -29.05 -6.21 29.88
CA SER A 320 -28.48 -6.05 28.54
C SER A 320 -27.78 -4.69 28.38
N LEU A 321 -28.39 -3.62 28.90
CA LEU A 321 -27.81 -2.27 28.87
C LEU A 321 -26.63 -2.10 29.84
N GLU A 322 -26.69 -2.73 31.02
CA GLU A 322 -25.57 -2.77 31.96
C GLU A 322 -24.39 -3.55 31.38
N ALA A 323 -24.63 -4.72 30.76
CA ALA A 323 -23.59 -5.50 30.08
C ALA A 323 -22.94 -4.72 28.93
N VAL A 324 -23.76 -4.01 28.13
CA VAL A 324 -23.28 -3.09 27.09
C VAL A 324 -22.42 -1.99 27.68
N ARG A 325 -22.84 -1.38 28.79
CA ARG A 325 -22.08 -0.34 29.46
C ARG A 325 -20.74 -0.85 30.00
N GLU A 326 -20.73 -1.98 30.70
CA GLU A 326 -19.50 -2.62 31.19
C GLU A 326 -18.55 -2.92 30.03
N LEU A 327 -19.08 -3.44 28.92
CA LEU A 327 -18.32 -3.64 27.69
C LEU A 327 -17.72 -2.32 27.20
N LEU A 328 -18.50 -1.24 27.11
CA LEU A 328 -18.03 0.06 26.65
C LEU A 328 -17.00 0.70 27.60
N TYR A 329 -17.09 0.43 28.91
CA TYR A 329 -16.07 0.81 29.90
C TYR A 329 -14.76 0.06 29.70
N GLU A 330 -14.83 -1.26 29.57
CA GLU A 330 -13.67 -2.13 29.29
C GLU A 330 -12.99 -1.76 27.97
N LEU A 331 -13.78 -1.39 26.96
CA LEU A 331 -13.29 -0.89 25.67
C LEU A 331 -12.78 0.56 25.75
N ARG A 332 -12.91 1.23 26.91
CA ARG A 332 -12.61 2.66 27.15
C ARG A 332 -13.31 3.61 26.18
N ALA A 333 -14.46 3.21 25.64
CA ALA A 333 -15.31 4.07 24.83
C ALA A 333 -16.01 5.12 25.71
N LEU A 334 -16.25 4.78 26.98
CA LEU A 334 -16.83 5.67 27.98
C LEU A 334 -15.78 6.12 29.02
N ARG A 335 -16.07 7.24 29.67
CA ARG A 335 -15.40 7.74 30.86
C ARG A 335 -16.46 8.00 31.92
N SER A 336 -16.24 7.44 33.11
CA SER A 336 -16.98 7.82 34.31
C SER A 336 -16.57 9.22 34.70
N VAL A 337 -17.52 10.14 34.76
CA VAL A 337 -17.40 11.45 35.40
C VAL A 337 -18.61 11.56 36.31
N PRO A 338 -18.54 11.02 37.54
CA PRO A 338 -19.68 10.97 38.45
C PRO A 338 -20.35 12.36 38.53
N PRO A 339 -21.69 12.45 38.38
CA PRO A 339 -22.69 11.38 38.37
C PRO A 339 -23.07 10.81 36.98
N THR A 340 -22.20 10.96 35.97
CA THR A 340 -22.51 10.61 34.58
C THR A 340 -21.45 9.74 33.92
N ILE A 341 -21.81 9.12 32.80
CA ILE A 341 -20.87 8.55 31.83
C ILE A 341 -20.88 9.37 30.55
N SER A 342 -19.69 9.68 30.06
CA SER A 342 -19.53 10.43 28.81
C SER A 342 -18.70 9.60 27.83
N ALA A 343 -18.97 9.75 26.54
CA ALA A 343 -18.11 9.19 25.50
C ALA A 343 -16.72 9.83 25.61
N ARG A 344 -15.66 9.01 25.57
CA ARG A 344 -14.32 9.58 25.41
C ARG A 344 -14.23 10.20 24.03
N SER A 345 -13.87 11.48 23.97
CA SER A 345 -13.46 12.15 22.75
C SER A 345 -12.09 11.61 22.28
N SER A 346 -12.02 10.35 21.90
CA SER A 346 -10.89 9.78 21.19
C SER A 346 -11.38 9.21 19.86
N GLY A 347 -11.85 10.11 19.00
CA GLY A 347 -12.26 9.82 17.64
C GLY A 347 -12.56 11.14 16.96
N ARG A 348 -11.70 11.56 16.03
CA ARG A 348 -11.91 12.73 15.17
C ARG A 348 -13.34 12.74 14.68
N ARG A 349 -14.04 13.87 14.86
CA ARG A 349 -15.15 14.25 13.99
C ARG A 349 -14.62 14.11 12.56
N ARG A 350 -15.24 13.22 11.77
CA ARG A 350 -15.03 13.19 10.32
C ARG A 350 -15.69 14.41 9.71
#